data_AF-A0A1U7D104-F1
#
_entry.id   AF-A0A1U7D104-F1
#
_cell.length_a   1.000
_cell.length_b   1.000
_cell.length_c   1.000
_cell.angle_alpha   90.00
_cell.angle_beta   90.00
_cell.angle_gamma   90.00
#
_symmetry.space_group_name_H-M   'P 1'
#
loop_
_entity.id
_entity.type
_entity.pdbx_description
1 polymer ?
#
loop_
_entity_poly.entity_id
_entity_poly.type
_entity_poly.pdbx_seq_one_letter_code
_entity_poly.pdbx_strand_id
1 'polypeptide(L)' 'MKYALPLVVLAGPLAAHTGESAHVHPHDGASWLVTVAVLGVAALAGHLIVSRVRNRK' A
#
# COMPACT_ATOMS: atom_id res chain seq x y z
N MET A 1 -10.15 -8.26 17.40
CA MET A 1 -10.54 -7.10 16.57
C MET A 1 -11.36 -6.03 17.29
N LYS A 2 -12.08 -6.34 18.39
CA LYS A 2 -12.95 -5.38 19.11
C LYS A 2 -12.25 -4.15 19.73
N TYR A 3 -10.91 -4.17 19.88
CA TYR A 3 -10.13 -3.06 20.45
C TYR A 3 -9.33 -2.26 19.42
N ALA A 4 -9.43 -2.60 18.12
CA ALA A 4 -8.67 -1.90 17.08
C ALA A 4 -9.27 -0.53 16.72
N LEU A 5 -10.57 -0.34 16.95
CA LEU A 5 -11.30 0.88 16.59
C LEU A 5 -10.75 2.16 17.27
N PRO A 6 -10.52 2.21 18.60
CA PRO A 6 -9.96 3.40 19.24
C PRO A 6 -8.51 3.67 18.82
N LEU A 7 -7.74 2.63 18.49
CA LEU A 7 -6.37 2.76 18.00
C LEU A 7 -6.32 3.38 16.59
N VAL A 8 -7.27 3.04 15.71
CA VAL A 8 -7.40 3.63 14.37
C VAL A 8 -7.82 5.10 14.44
N VAL A 9 -8.66 5.47 15.42
CA VAL A 9 -9.08 6.87 15.64
C VAL A 9 -7.93 7.72 16.21
N LEU A 10 -7.12 7.17 17.11
CA LEU A 10 -5.93 7.87 17.64
C LEU A 10 -4.78 7.96 16.64
N ALA A 11 -4.68 7.00 15.72
CA ALA A 11 -3.67 6.99 14.65
C ALA A 11 -4.05 7.88 13.44
N GLY A 12 -4.87 8.91 13.67
CA GLY A 12 -5.24 9.88 12.64
C GLY A 12 -4.01 10.65 12.14
N PRO A 13 -3.79 10.78 10.81
CA PRO A 13 -2.65 11.50 10.24
C PRO A 13 -2.47 12.92 10.83
N LEU A 14 -3.58 13.58 11.16
CA LEU A 14 -3.60 14.92 11.73
C LEU A 14 -3.02 15.03 13.16
N ALA A 15 -3.01 13.94 13.95
CA ALA A 15 -2.51 13.97 15.32
C ALA A 15 -0.98 14.01 15.42
N ALA A 16 -0.27 13.83 14.30
CA ALA A 16 1.19 13.79 14.25
C ALA A 16 1.84 15.15 13.95
N HIS A 17 1.10 16.27 13.89
CA HIS A 17 1.60 17.54 13.35
C HIS A 17 1.44 18.69 14.34
N THR A 18 2.27 18.74 15.39
CA THR A 18 2.31 19.88 16.34
C THR A 18 3.44 20.89 16.02
N GLY A 19 3.96 20.94 14.80
CA GLY A 19 5.08 21.80 14.44
C GLY A 19 4.90 22.51 13.09
N GLU A 20 5.17 23.82 13.08
CA GLU A 20 5.06 24.78 11.96
C GLU A 20 5.92 24.50 10.72
N SER A 21 6.46 23.30 10.57
CA SER A 21 7.21 22.91 9.37
C SER A 21 6.56 21.66 8.80
N ALA A 22 5.97 21.79 7.61
CA ALA A 22 5.49 20.68 6.81
C ALA A 22 6.65 19.71 6.59
N HIS A 23 6.73 18.67 7.42
CA HIS A 23 7.69 17.59 7.24
C HIS A 23 7.22 16.82 6.02
N VAL A 24 7.80 17.13 4.85
CA VAL A 24 7.62 16.35 3.64
C VAL A 24 8.20 14.97 3.94
N HIS A 25 7.31 14.01 4.16
CA HIS A 25 7.71 12.62 4.33
C HIS A 25 8.35 12.18 3.00
N PRO A 26 9.62 11.74 2.98
CA PRO A 26 10.34 11.44 1.72
C PRO A 26 9.73 10.28 0.92
N HIS A 27 8.74 9.61 1.49
CA HIS A 27 7.79 8.74 0.81
C HIS A 27 6.38 9.21 1.17
N ASP A 28 5.68 9.82 0.22
CA ASP A 28 4.24 10.06 0.40
C ASP A 28 3.46 8.74 0.18
N GLY A 29 2.19 8.70 0.59
CA GLY A 29 1.35 7.52 0.38
C GLY A 29 1.17 7.14 -1.10
N ALA A 30 1.28 8.10 -2.03
CA ALA A 30 1.16 7.83 -3.45
C ALA A 30 2.33 6.99 -3.97
N SER A 31 3.56 7.23 -3.51
CA SER A 31 4.72 6.40 -3.87
C SER A 31 4.55 4.93 -3.47
N TRP A 32 3.90 4.68 -2.33
CA TRP A 32 3.54 3.33 -1.87
C TRP A 32 2.42 2.71 -2.71
N LEU A 33 1.38 3.48 -3.05
CA LEU A 33 0.31 3.01 -3.94
C LEU A 33 0.85 2.62 -5.32
N VAL A 34 1.77 3.40 -5.88
CA VAL A 34 2.45 3.07 -7.14
C VAL A 34 3.22 1.76 -7.02
N THR A 35 4.01 1.60 -5.94
CA THR A 35 4.78 0.37 -5.70
C THR A 35 3.87 -0.86 -5.61
N VAL A 36 2.79 -0.77 -4.83
CA VAL A 36 1.80 -1.85 -4.68
C VAL A 36 1.11 -2.16 -6.01
N ALA A 37 0.77 -1.14 -6.80
CA ALA A 37 0.17 -1.35 -8.12
C ALA A 37 1.11 -2.09 -9.07
N VAL A 38 2.38 -1.71 -9.12
CA VAL A 38 3.40 -2.38 -9.96
C VAL A 38 3.55 -3.85 -9.56
N LEU A 39 3.67 -4.14 -8.26
CA LEU A 39 3.77 -5.50 -7.76
C LEU A 39 2.51 -6.33 -8.08
N GLY A 40 1.32 -5.73 -7.93
CA GLY A 40 0.05 -6.37 -8.29
C GLY A 40 -0.03 -6.73 -9.77
N VAL A 41 0.35 -5.81 -10.66
CA VAL A 41 0.39 -6.06 -12.11
C VAL A 41 1.38 -7.18 -12.44
N ALA A 42 2.58 -7.16 -11.86
CA ALA A 42 3.60 -8.20 -12.09
C ALA A 42 3.11 -9.58 -11.64
N ALA A 43 2.46 -9.67 -10.47
CA ALA A 43 1.90 -10.91 -9.96
C ALA A 43 0.80 -11.47 -10.88
N LEU A 44 -0.12 -10.62 -11.33
CA LEU A 44 -1.19 -11.00 -12.25
C LEU A 44 -0.64 -11.46 -13.61
N ALA A 45 0.31 -10.71 -14.19
CA ALA A 45 0.96 -11.08 -15.43
C ALA A 45 1.68 -12.44 -15.31
N GLY A 46 2.43 -12.64 -14.23
CA GLY A 46 3.09 -13.92 -13.94
C GLY A 46 2.09 -15.08 -13.84
N HIS A 47 0.97 -14.89 -13.13
CA HIS A 47 -0.08 -15.90 -13.03
C HIS A 47 -0.70 -16.26 -14.39
N LEU A 48 -0.98 -15.27 -15.23
CA LEU A 48 -1.53 -15.48 -16.58
C LEU A 48 -0.55 -16.23 -17.49
N ILE A 49 0.75 -15.91 -17.42
CA ILE A 49 1.78 -16.61 -18.20
C ILE A 49 1.89 -18.07 -17.74
N VAL A 50 2.02 -18.31 -16.43
CA VAL A 50 2.16 -19.66 -15.87
C VAL A 50 0.94 -20.52 -16.18
N SER A 51 -0.27 -19.99 -16.00
CA SER A 51 -1.51 -20.71 -16.32
C SER A 51 -1.61 -21.04 -17.81
N ARG A 52 -1.21 -20.11 -18.69
CA ARG A 52 -1.21 -20.34 -20.14
C ARG A 52 -0.18 -21.39 -20.56
N VAL A 53 1.00 -21.40 -19.97
CA VAL A 53 2.03 -22.42 -20.23
C VAL A 53 1.55 -23.79 -19.73
N ARG A 54 0.96 -23.86 -18.53
CA ARG A 54 0.42 -25.10 -17.98
C ARG A 54 -0.68 -25.70 -18.86
N ASN A 55 -1.59 -24.88 -19.38
CA ASN A 55 -2.68 -25.36 -20.25
C ASN A 55 -2.21 -25.74 -21.67
N ARG A 56 -0.96 -25.45 -22.04
CA ARG A 56 -0.37 -25.85 -23.33
C ARG A 56 0.49 -27.11 -23.25
N LYS A 57 0.84 -27.56 -22.04
CA LYS A 57 1.40 -28.88 -21.79
C LYS A 57 0.27 -29.88 -21.61
#